data_AF-A0A5P8E808-F1
#
_entry.id   AF-A0A5P8E808-F1
#
_cell.length_a   1.000
_cell.length_b   1.000
_cell.length_c   1.000
_cell.angle_alpha   90.00
_cell.angle_beta   90.00
_cell.angle_gamma   90.00
#
_symmetry.space_group_name_H-M   'P 1'
#
loop_
_entity.id
_entity.type
_entity.pdbx_description
1 polymer ?
#
loop_
_entity_poly.entity_id
_entity_poly.type
_entity_poly.pdbx_seq_one_letter_code
_entity_poly.pdbx_strand_id
1 'polypeptide(L)' 'MSKTKQILELSSPSIKTLREHVVGMVQRCHYCCGSGWFWGTDEFGESEKLPCPLCGGAGQLRPEVTIEWKGVNHV' A
#
# COMPACT_ATOMS: atom_id res chain seq x y z
N MET A 1 0.85 -15.00 -18.41
CA MET A 1 0.37 -13.86 -17.59
C MET A 1 1.51 -12.86 -17.46
N SER A 2 1.36 -11.65 -18.01
CA SER A 2 2.37 -10.59 -17.85
C SER A 2 2.39 -10.08 -16.39
N LYS A 3 3.55 -9.67 -15.89
CA LYS A 3 3.73 -9.07 -14.56
C LYS A 3 4.40 -7.71 -14.72
N THR A 4 3.76 -6.65 -14.24
CA THR A 4 4.36 -5.32 -14.15
C THR A 4 5.07 -5.19 -12.80
N LYS A 5 6.28 -4.63 -12.80
CA LYS A 5 7.05 -4.32 -11.58
C LYS A 5 7.19 -2.81 -11.45
N GLN A 6 7.19 -2.32 -10.21
CA GLN A 6 7.57 -0.95 -9.89
C GLN A 6 8.84 -0.99 -9.07
N ILE A 7 9.85 -0.20 -9.46
CA ILE A 7 11.15 -0.16 -8.81
C ILE A 7 11.41 1.29 -8.41
N LEU A 8 11.78 1.49 -7.15
CA LEU A 8 12.25 2.77 -6.61
C LEU A 8 13.78 2.73 -6.59
N GLU A 9 14.41 3.58 -7.39
CA GLU A 9 15.86 3.80 -7.37
C GLU A 9 16.16 5.00 -6.48
N LEU A 10 17.12 4.85 -5.57
CA LEU A 10 17.50 5.89 -4.61
C LEU A 10 18.80 6.57 -5.07
N SER A 11 18.77 7.89 -5.16
CA SER A 11 19.94 8.73 -5.40
C SER A 11 19.96 9.89 -4.41
N SER A 12 21.16 10.36 -4.05
CA SER A 12 21.30 11.50 -3.12
C SER A 12 20.44 12.68 -3.59
N PRO A 13 19.72 13.37 -2.70
CA PRO A 13 18.85 14.46 -3.09
C PRO A 13 19.67 15.60 -3.71
N SER A 14 19.30 16.01 -4.92
CA SER A 14 19.91 17.15 -5.64
C SER A 14 19.30 18.50 -5.23
N ILE A 15 18.20 18.46 -4.49
CA ILE A 15 17.45 19.62 -3.98
C ILE A 15 17.66 19.66 -2.47
N LYS A 16 17.59 20.84 -1.85
CA LYS A 16 17.67 21.03 -0.40
C LYS A 16 16.42 20.48 0.33
N THR A 17 16.20 19.17 0.22
CA THR A 17 15.21 18.40 0.96
C THR A 17 15.86 17.17 1.55
N LEU A 18 15.47 16.82 2.78
CA LEU A 18 15.85 15.56 3.43
C LEU A 18 14.68 14.58 3.50
N ARG A 19 13.52 14.96 2.94
CA ARG A 19 12.32 14.13 2.95
C ARG A 19 11.68 14.10 1.58
N GLU A 20 11.40 12.90 1.11
CA GLU A 20 10.70 12.65 -0.14
C GLU A 20 9.48 11.77 0.12
N HIS A 21 8.41 12.02 -0.63
CA HIS A 21 7.19 11.23 -0.58
C HIS A 21 6.88 10.72 -1.98
N VAL A 22 6.89 9.39 -2.13
CA VAL A 22 6.68 8.71 -3.40
C VAL A 22 5.43 7.86 -3.30
N VAL A 23 4.57 7.98 -4.30
CA VAL A 23 3.30 7.28 -4.38
C VAL A 23 3.37 6.31 -5.57
N GLY A 24 3.22 5.01 -5.30
CA GLY A 24 3.25 4.00 -6.35
C GLY A 24 1.90 3.83 -7.06
N MET A 25 1.84 2.88 -7.99
CA MET A 25 0.62 2.59 -8.74
C MET A 25 -0.33 1.78 -7.87
N VAL A 26 -1.63 2.00 -8.09
CA VAL A 26 -2.68 1.23 -7.42
C VAL A 26 -2.57 -0.24 -7.83
N GLN A 27 -2.59 -1.12 -6.83
CA GLN A 27 -2.57 -2.56 -6.99
C GLN A 27 -3.88 -3.16 -6.50
N ARG A 28 -4.29 -4.29 -7.09
CA ARG A 28 -5.40 -5.08 -6.56
C ARG A 28 -5.06 -5.54 -5.14
N CYS A 29 -5.99 -5.39 -4.20
CA CYS A 29 -5.83 -5.98 -2.88
C CYS A 29 -5.87 -7.50 -3.02
N HIS A 30 -4.71 -8.16 -2.91
CA HIS A 30 -4.61 -9.61 -3.07
C HIS A 30 -5.26 -10.37 -1.92
N TYR A 31 -5.38 -9.77 -0.74
CA TYR A 31 -5.98 -10.42 0.43
C TYR A 31 -7.46 -10.72 0.24
N CYS A 32 -8.26 -9.72 -0.18
CA CYS A 32 -9.65 -9.93 -0.54
C CYS A 32 -9.83 -10.28 -2.03
N CYS A 33 -8.73 -10.59 -2.75
CA CYS A 33 -8.76 -10.80 -4.18
C CYS A 33 -9.52 -9.68 -4.94
N GLY A 34 -9.40 -8.43 -4.53
CA GLY A 34 -10.08 -7.29 -5.17
C GLY A 34 -11.58 -7.14 -4.93
N SER A 35 -12.23 -7.99 -4.11
CA SER A 35 -13.65 -7.84 -3.79
C SER A 35 -13.94 -6.63 -2.90
N GLY A 36 -12.98 -6.29 -2.02
CA GLY A 36 -13.16 -5.29 -0.96
C GLY A 36 -13.83 -5.83 0.30
N TRP A 37 -14.27 -7.09 0.33
CA TRP A 37 -15.03 -7.64 1.46
C TRP A 37 -14.92 -9.18 1.54
N PHE A 38 -15.30 -9.72 2.69
CA PHE A 38 -15.45 -11.16 2.94
C PHE A 38 -16.87 -11.45 3.41
N TRP A 39 -17.35 -12.67 3.15
CA TRP A 39 -18.61 -13.12 3.76
C TRP A 39 -18.39 -13.34 5.25
N GLY A 40 -19.24 -12.72 6.05
CA GLY A 40 -19.35 -12.93 7.48
C GLY A 40 -20.79 -13.23 7.86
N THR A 41 -21.03 -13.26 9.16
CA THR A 41 -22.34 -13.50 9.73
C THR A 41 -22.56 -12.50 10.86
N ASP A 42 -23.71 -11.84 10.84
CA ASP A 42 -24.08 -10.88 11.87
C ASP A 42 -24.51 -11.56 13.19
N GLU A 43 -24.91 -10.76 14.18
CA GLU A 43 -25.37 -11.26 15.49
C GLU A 43 -26.65 -12.13 15.41
N PHE A 44 -27.38 -12.06 14.31
CA PHE A 44 -28.62 -12.79 14.08
C PHE A 44 -28.44 -14.02 13.18
N GLY A 45 -27.21 -14.30 12.72
CA GLY A 45 -26.93 -15.43 11.84
C GLY A 45 -27.11 -15.12 10.35
N GLU A 46 -27.38 -13.87 9.96
CA GLU A 46 -27.57 -13.47 8.58
C GLU A 46 -26.22 -13.21 7.88
N SER A 47 -26.15 -13.51 6.58
CA SER A 47 -24.92 -13.32 5.80
C SER A 47 -24.67 -11.83 5.55
N GLU A 48 -23.54 -11.32 6.04
CA GLU A 48 -23.13 -9.94 5.84
C GLU A 48 -21.81 -9.83 5.07
N LYS A 49 -21.60 -8.67 4.44
CA LYS A 49 -20.34 -8.35 3.76
C LYS A 49 -19.45 -7.55 4.69
N LEU A 50 -18.50 -8.24 5.31
CA LEU A 50 -17.51 -7.62 6.16
C LEU A 50 -16.46 -6.91 5.30
N PRO A 51 -16.20 -5.61 5.49
CA PRO A 51 -15.19 -4.90 4.73
C PRO A 51 -13.82 -5.55 4.96
N CYS A 52 -13.02 -5.62 3.90
CA CYS A 52 -11.68 -6.17 3.96
C CYS A 52 -10.83 -5.34 4.93
N PRO A 53 -10.24 -5.94 5.98
CA PRO A 53 -9.52 -5.19 7.01
C PRO A 53 -8.22 -4.55 6.49
N LEU A 54 -7.68 -5.02 5.35
CA LEU A 54 -6.46 -4.45 4.78
C LEU A 54 -6.73 -3.25 3.88
N CYS A 55 -7.74 -3.31 3.01
CA CYS A 55 -8.06 -2.21 2.08
C CYS A 55 -9.27 -1.37 2.48
N GLY A 56 -9.87 -1.66 3.65
CA GLY A 56 -11.00 -0.91 4.20
C GLY A 56 -12.23 -0.88 3.30
N GLY A 57 -12.46 -1.93 2.49
CA GLY A 57 -13.58 -1.94 1.53
C GLY A 57 -13.20 -1.63 0.07
N ALA A 58 -12.03 -1.04 -0.18
CA ALA A 58 -11.72 -0.49 -1.51
C ALA A 58 -11.41 -1.54 -2.58
N GLY A 59 -11.02 -2.77 -2.19
CA GLY A 59 -10.56 -3.82 -3.11
C GLY A 59 -9.21 -3.53 -3.78
N GLN A 60 -8.60 -2.37 -3.50
CA GLN A 60 -7.32 -1.94 -4.06
C GLN A 60 -6.47 -1.31 -2.96
N LEU A 61 -5.15 -1.34 -3.16
CA LEU A 61 -4.16 -0.77 -2.25
C LEU A 61 -3.21 0.10 -3.05
N ARG A 62 -2.69 1.16 -2.43
CA ARG A 62 -1.67 2.01 -3.03
C ARG A 62 -0.48 2.06 -2.08
N PRO A 63 0.74 1.76 -2.55
CA PRO A 63 1.91 1.91 -1.72
C PRO A 63 2.31 3.39 -1.63
N GLU A 64 2.61 3.83 -0.42
CA GLU A 64 3.17 5.14 -0.12
C GLU A 64 4.53 4.93 0.56
N VAL A 65 5.55 5.61 0.06
CA VAL A 65 6.93 5.49 0.54
C VAL A 65 7.40 6.87 0.95
N THR A 66 7.76 7.01 2.23
CA THR A 66 8.47 8.19 2.72
C THR A 66 9.94 7.85 2.86
N ILE A 67 10.80 8.64 2.23
CA ILE A 67 12.26 8.52 2.33
C ILE A 67 12.75 9.65 3.22
N GLU A 68 13.55 9.31 4.23
CA GLU A 68 14.26 10.28 5.08
C GLU A 68 15.77 10.13 4.89
N TRP A 69 16.41 11.17 4.38
CA TRP A 69 17.84 11.22 4.18
C TRP A 69 18.55 11.63 5.47
N LYS A 70 19.54 10.84 5.90
CA LYS A 70 20.38 11.13 7.07
C LYS A 70 21.84 11.15 6.66
N GLY A 71 22.57 12.16 7.11
CA GLY A 71 24.02 12.20 6.97
C GLY A 71 24.64 11.05 7.75
N VAL A 72 25.58 10.33 7.13
CA VAL A 72 26.35 9.29 7.80
C VAL A 72 27.67 9.90 8.23
N ASN A 73 27.85 10.09 9.55
CA ASN A 73 29.14 10.49 10.09
C ASN A 73 29.93 9.23 10.42
N HIS A 74 31.07 9.03 9.77
CA HIS A 74 32.05 8.04 10.21
C HIS A 74 32.85 8.69 11.34
N VAL A 75 32.54 8.30 12.57
CA VAL A 75 33.33 8.63 13.77
C VAL A 75 34.63 7.85 13.74
#